data_AF-A0A7Z9G9W7-F1
#
_entry.id   AF-A0A7Z9G9W7-F1
#
_cell.length_a   1.000
_cell.length_b   1.000
_cell.length_c   1.000
_cell.angle_alpha   90.00
_cell.angle_beta   90.00
_cell.angle_gamma   90.00
#
_symmetry.space_group_name_H-M   'P 1'
#
loop_
_entity.id
_entity.type
_entity.pdbx_description
1 polymer ?
#
loop_
_entity_poly.entity_id
_entity_poly.type
_entity_poly.pdbx_seq_one_letter_code
_entity_poly.pdbx_strand_id
1 'polypeptide(L)'
;MDEKNQPSLQEKLQDEIGNCNWLHLTDHLRRDAVILLSRPLELIDVALALAKNDSSNIQQWMDQGLISKPTADQIEYFDSDSSA
;
A
#
# COMPACT_ATOMS: atom_id res chain seq x y z
N MET A 1 -0.22 34.78 15.09
CA MET A 1 0.88 33.99 15.70
C MET A 1 0.44 32.57 15.49
N ASP A 2 0.76 32.01 14.33
CA ASP A 2 0.19 30.73 13.86
C ASP A 2 1.36 29.89 13.34
N GLU A 3 2.36 29.73 14.20
CA GLU A 3 3.56 28.96 13.92
C GLU A 3 3.38 27.57 14.52
N LYS A 4 3.19 26.59 13.63
CA LYS A 4 3.22 25.11 13.84
C LYS A 4 1.85 24.42 13.86
N ASN A 5 1.27 24.28 12.67
CA ASN A 5 0.48 23.08 12.36
C ASN A 5 1.11 22.39 11.14
N GLN A 6 2.32 21.85 11.31
CA GLN A 6 2.88 20.97 10.28
C GLN A 6 2.12 19.65 10.34
N PRO A 7 1.57 19.17 9.21
CA PRO A 7 0.85 17.91 9.20
C PRO A 7 1.80 16.80 9.63
N SER A 8 1.32 15.96 10.53
CA SER A 8 2.04 14.76 10.95
C SER A 8 2.31 13.85 9.75
N LEU A 9 3.29 12.95 9.87
CA LEU A 9 3.57 11.97 8.81
C LEU A 9 2.32 11.17 8.42
N GLN A 10 1.47 10.84 9.39
CA GLN A 10 0.21 10.14 9.16
C GLN A 10 -0.75 10.99 8.32
N GLU A 11 -0.95 12.27 8.65
CA GLU A 11 -1.84 13.16 7.89
C GLU A 11 -1.34 13.33 6.45
N LYS A 12 -0.03 13.47 6.26
CA LYS A 12 0.56 13.56 4.91
C LYS A 12 0.30 12.30 4.10
N LEU A 13 0.57 11.13 4.68
CA LEU A 13 0.33 9.85 4.00
C LEU A 13 -1.15 9.64 3.70
N GLN A 14 -2.04 10.06 4.59
CA GLN A 14 -3.47 9.92 4.39
C GLN A 14 -4.01 10.81 3.26
N ASP A 15 -3.41 11.99 3.05
CA ASP A 15 -3.70 12.86 1.90
C ASP A 15 -3.16 12.27 0.57
N GLU A 16 -2.03 11.56 0.62
CA GLU A 16 -1.45 10.87 -0.56
C GLU A 16 -2.15 9.55 -0.89
N ILE A 17 -2.82 8.92 0.08
CA ILE A 17 -3.63 7.72 -0.15
C ILE A 17 -4.87 8.11 -0.96
N GLY A 18 -4.97 7.57 -2.17
CA GLY A 18 -6.11 7.78 -3.04
C GLY A 18 -6.30 6.64 -4.03
N ASN A 19 -7.41 6.70 -4.76
CA ASN A 19 -7.66 5.77 -5.84
C ASN A 19 -6.68 6.03 -6.98
N CYS A 20 -5.99 4.98 -7.44
CA CYS A 20 -5.14 5.02 -8.62
C CYS A 20 -5.62 3.96 -9.61
N ASN A 21 -5.40 4.21 -10.90
CA ASN A 21 -5.71 3.23 -11.93
C ASN A 21 -4.65 2.11 -11.89
N TRP A 22 -5.10 0.85 -11.97
CA TRP A 22 -4.24 -0.32 -11.99
C TRP A 22 -3.12 -0.26 -13.03
N LEU A 23 -3.40 0.33 -14.20
CA LEU A 23 -2.41 0.51 -15.28
C LEU A 23 -1.16 1.28 -14.82
N HIS A 24 -1.31 2.21 -13.87
CA HIS A 24 -0.18 2.94 -13.31
C HIS A 24 0.65 2.07 -12.36
N LEU A 25 0.02 1.08 -11.72
CA LEU A 25 0.69 0.13 -10.84
C LEU A 25 1.47 -0.94 -11.62
N THR A 26 1.21 -1.15 -12.91
CA THR A 26 1.89 -2.16 -13.75
C THR A 26 3.41 -1.99 -13.76
N ASP A 27 3.93 -0.75 -13.82
CA ASP A 27 5.38 -0.50 -13.75
C ASP A 27 5.97 -0.80 -12.37
N HIS A 28 5.20 -0.56 -11.30
CA HIS A 28 5.58 -0.94 -9.94
C HIS A 28 5.53 -2.45 -9.74
N LEU A 29 4.56 -3.13 -10.37
CA LEU A 29 4.40 -4.57 -10.39
C LEU A 29 5.61 -5.26 -11.01
N ARG A 30 6.09 -4.75 -12.15
CA ARG A 30 7.32 -5.25 -12.81
C ARG A 30 8.57 -5.15 -11.92
N ARG A 31 8.58 -4.23 -10.96
CA ARG A 31 9.68 -4.02 -10.02
C ARG A 31 9.50 -4.77 -8.70
N ASP A 32 8.48 -5.63 -8.60
CA ASP A 32 8.09 -6.28 -7.37
C ASP A 32 7.81 -5.28 -6.24
N ALA A 33 7.25 -4.10 -6.56
CA ALA A 33 6.96 -3.03 -5.59
C ALA A 33 5.47 -2.96 -5.19
N VAL A 34 4.64 -3.89 -5.66
CA VAL A 34 3.22 -3.97 -5.33
C VAL A 34 3.00 -5.05 -4.27
N ILE A 35 2.15 -4.75 -3.29
CA ILE A 35 1.71 -5.66 -2.24
C ILE A 35 0.19 -5.57 -2.13
N LEU A 36 -0.42 -6.70 -1.79
CA LEU A 36 -1.84 -6.79 -1.46
C LEU A 36 -2.00 -6.79 0.05
N LEU A 37 -3.04 -6.11 0.49
CA LEU A 37 -3.43 -5.98 1.89
C LEU A 37 -4.75 -6.71 2.11
N SER A 38 -4.84 -7.45 3.19
CA SER A 38 -6.08 -8.08 3.63
C SER A 38 -6.98 -7.06 4.35
N ARG A 39 -8.30 -7.25 4.26
CA ARG A 39 -9.33 -6.34 4.81
C ARG A 39 -9.16 -5.86 6.26
N PRO A 40 -8.65 -6.64 7.24
CA PRO A 40 -8.48 -6.11 8.59
C PRO A 40 -7.31 -5.12 8.72
N LEU A 41 -6.51 -4.92 7.67
CA LEU A 41 -5.34 -4.04 7.67
C LEU A 41 -5.62 -2.79 6.82
N GLU A 42 -5.43 -1.62 7.42
CA GLU A 42 -5.63 -0.34 6.73
C GLU A 42 -4.37 0.06 5.94
N LEU A 43 -4.57 0.71 4.79
CA LEU A 43 -3.47 1.25 3.96
C LEU A 43 -2.55 2.19 4.74
N ILE A 44 -3.13 3.00 5.63
CA ILE A 44 -2.39 3.99 6.41
C ILE A 44 -1.43 3.34 7.42
N ASP A 45 -1.82 2.25 8.08
CA ASP A 45 -0.97 1.52 9.01
C ASP A 45 0.26 0.95 8.30
N VAL A 46 0.06 0.39 7.10
CA VAL A 46 1.16 -0.14 6.30
C VAL A 46 2.06 0.96 5.78
N ALA A 47 1.49 2.06 5.28
CA ALA A 47 2.25 3.21 4.83
C ALA A 47 3.12 3.79 5.96
N LEU A 48 2.57 3.89 7.18
CA LEU A 48 3.31 4.33 8.36
C LEU A 48 4.44 3.37 8.74
N ALA A 49 4.18 2.07 8.74
CA ALA A 49 5.20 1.06 9.03
C ALA A 49 6.33 1.10 7.99
N LEU A 50 6.00 1.23 6.70
CA LEU A 50 6.98 1.40 5.62
C LEU A 50 7.80 2.69 5.79
N ALA A 51 7.14 3.82 6.05
CA ALA A 51 7.81 5.11 6.23
C ALA A 51 8.73 5.13 7.47
N LYS A 52 8.37 4.38 8.52
CA LYS A 52 9.19 4.19 9.72
C LYS A 52 10.25 3.10 9.58
N ASN A 53 10.30 2.43 8.42
CA ASN A 53 11.17 1.26 8.19
C ASN A 53 10.98 0.17 9.27
N ASP A 54 9.72 -0.04 9.68
CA ASP A 54 9.32 -0.98 10.72
C ASP A 54 9.15 -2.39 10.14
N SER A 55 10.29 -3.01 9.83
CA SER A 55 10.34 -4.35 9.25
C SER A 55 9.74 -5.42 10.15
N SER A 56 9.72 -5.22 11.47
CA SER A 56 9.11 -6.14 12.43
C SER A 56 7.60 -6.27 12.21
N ASN A 57 6.89 -5.15 12.12
CA ASN A 57 5.45 -5.15 11.84
C ASN A 57 5.13 -5.74 10.46
N ILE A 58 5.92 -5.36 9.44
CA ILE A 58 5.74 -5.88 8.08
C ILE A 58 5.93 -7.40 8.03
N GLN A 59 6.96 -7.93 8.70
CA GLN A 59 7.21 -9.37 8.80
C GLN A 59 6.07 -10.09 9.52
N GLN A 60 5.58 -9.53 10.64
CA GLN A 60 4.46 -10.08 11.37
C GLN A 60 3.17 -10.14 10.52
N TRP A 61 2.91 -9.11 9.72
CA TRP A 61 1.75 -9.11 8.83
C TRP A 61 1.89 -10.09 7.67
N MET A 62 3.11 -10.29 7.15
CA MET A 62 3.37 -11.33 6.16
C MET A 62 3.14 -12.73 6.73
N ASP A 63 3.62 -13.01 7.95
CA ASP A 63 3.42 -14.29 8.64
C ASP A 63 1.93 -14.58 8.89
N GLN A 64 1.16 -13.54 9.22
CA GLN A 64 -0.29 -13.64 9.39
C GLN A 64 -1.09 -13.69 8.09
N GLY A 65 -0.44 -13.55 6.91
CA GLY A 65 -1.14 -13.47 5.62
C GLY A 65 -1.96 -12.20 5.44
N LEU A 66 -1.64 -11.13 6.20
CA LEU A 66 -2.28 -9.83 6.09
C LEU A 66 -1.67 -8.98 4.98
N ILE A 67 -0.39 -9.17 4.68
CA ILE A 67 0.29 -8.59 3.53
C ILE A 67 0.88 -9.71 2.71
N SER A 68 0.63 -9.70 1.40
CA SER A 68 1.22 -10.67 0.48
C SER A 68 1.51 -10.05 -0.87
N LYS A 69 2.36 -10.70 -1.65
CA LYS A 69 2.54 -10.33 -3.06
C LYS A 69 1.31 -10.77 -3.87
N PRO A 70 0.86 -9.97 -4.85
CA PRO A 70 -0.17 -10.43 -5.78
C PRO A 70 0.36 -11.62 -6.59
N THR A 71 -0.47 -12.64 -6.77
CA THR A 71 -0.15 -13.79 -7.62
C THR A 71 -0.42 -13.46 -9.09
N ALA A 72 0.14 -14.25 -10.02
CA ALA A 72 -0.07 -14.06 -11.46
C ALA A 72 -1.57 -14.02 -11.83
N ASP A 73 -2.36 -14.98 -11.31
CA ASP A 73 -3.82 -15.01 -11.48
C ASP A 73 -4.50 -13.72 -11.00
N GLN A 74 -4.09 -13.20 -9.83
CA GLN A 74 -4.66 -11.96 -9.32
C GLN A 74 -4.29 -10.76 -10.19
N ILE A 75 -3.06 -10.69 -10.66
CA ILE A 75 -2.60 -9.63 -11.56
C ILE A 75 -3.43 -9.63 -12.85
N GLU A 76 -3.63 -10.81 -13.47
CA GLU A 76 -4.48 -10.94 -14.66
C GLU A 76 -5.94 -10.56 -14.39
N TYR A 77 -6.47 -10.94 -13.21
CA TYR A 77 -7.81 -10.54 -12.80
C TYR A 77 -7.96 -9.02 -12.71
N PHE A 78 -7.02 -8.33 -12.05
CA PHE A 78 -7.04 -6.87 -11.92
C PHE A 78 -6.81 -6.17 -13.26
N ASP A 79 -5.94 -6.72 -14.11
CA ASP A 79 -5.70 -6.19 -15.46
C ASP A 79 -6.97 -6.25 -16.31
N SER A 80 -7.72 -7.35 -16.21
CA SER A 80 -9.01 -7.54 -16.89
C SER A 80 -10.11 -6.63 -16.33
N ASP A 81 -10.19 -6.46 -15.00
CA ASP A 81 -11.16 -5.59 -14.34
C ASP A 81 -10.93 -4.11 -14.69
N SER A 82 -9.67 -3.69 -14.78
CA SER A 82 -9.29 -2.30 -15.03
C SER A 82 -9.28 -1.92 -16.52
N SER A 83 -9.41 -2.90 -17.40
CA SER A 83 -9.47 -2.71 -18.87
C SER A 83 -10.90 -2.75 -19.43
N ALA A 84 -11.92 -2.91 -18.58
CA ALA A 84 -13.33 -2.95 -18.94
C ALA A 84 -14.02 -1.58 -18.98
#